data_AF-A0A849MIX5-F1
#
_entry.id   AF-A0A849MIX5-F1
#
_cell.length_a   1.000
_cell.length_b   1.000
_cell.length_c   1.000
_cell.angle_alpha   90.00
_cell.angle_beta   90.00
_cell.angle_gamma   90.00
#
_symmetry.space_group_name_H-M   'P 1'
#
loop_
_entity.id
_entity.type
_entity.pdbx_description
1 polymer ?
#
loop_
_entity_poly.entity_id
_entity_poly.type
_entity_poly.pdbx_seq_one_letter_code
_entity_poly.pdbx_strand_id
1 'polypeptide(L)'
;MQHLYKQIYADPEFHELEDKRGRFSWCLASIVLLTYFSFILIIAFAPQVFATPVFENSIITWGIPVGLFVILLSFVLTGIYVYRANREFDRLTKDIIEHAKKIHNEK
;
A
#
# COMPACT_ATOMS: atom_id res chain seq x y z
N MET A 1 -22.80 -13.40 -19.63
CA MET A 1 -22.02 -12.73 -18.56
C MET A 1 -21.39 -13.71 -17.55
N GLN A 2 -22.13 -14.64 -16.94
CA GLN A 2 -21.53 -15.53 -15.91
C GLN A 2 -20.54 -16.59 -16.42
N HIS A 3 -20.67 -17.07 -17.66
CA HIS A 3 -19.76 -18.07 -18.23
C HIS A 3 -18.35 -17.53 -18.54
N LEU A 4 -18.22 -16.23 -18.80
CA LEU A 4 -16.94 -15.59 -19.11
C LEU A 4 -16.05 -15.48 -17.86
N TYR A 5 -16.66 -15.18 -16.71
CA TYR A 5 -15.97 -15.11 -15.41
C TYR A 5 -15.35 -16.45 -15.00
N LYS A 6 -16.04 -17.58 -15.26
CA LYS A 6 -15.54 -18.91 -14.92
C LYS A 6 -14.36 -19.35 -15.78
N GLN A 7 -14.30 -18.94 -17.05
CA GLN A 7 -13.17 -19.25 -17.93
C GLN A 7 -11.93 -18.40 -17.58
N ILE A 8 -12.11 -17.14 -17.18
CA ILE A 8 -11.01 -16.26 -16.77
C ILE A 8 -10.41 -16.68 -15.42
N TYR A 9 -11.23 -17.14 -14.47
CA TYR A 9 -10.74 -17.67 -13.18
C TYR A 9 -10.08 -19.06 -13.27
N ALA A 10 -10.35 -19.82 -14.34
CA ALA A 10 -9.76 -21.13 -14.58
C ALA A 10 -8.42 -21.07 -15.32
N ASP A 11 -8.01 -19.87 -15.77
CA ASP A 11 -6.77 -19.66 -16.48
C ASP A 11 -5.58 -19.56 -15.50
N PRO A 12 -4.59 -20.46 -15.58
CA PRO A 12 -3.45 -20.47 -14.66
C PRO A 12 -2.62 -19.17 -14.68
N GLU A 13 -2.63 -18.39 -15.76
CA GLU A 13 -1.96 -17.07 -15.80
C GLU A 13 -2.61 -16.06 -14.84
N PHE A 14 -3.92 -16.17 -14.59
CA PHE A 14 -4.67 -15.24 -13.73
C PHE A 14 -4.32 -15.43 -12.24
N HIS A 15 -4.15 -16.69 -11.81
CA HIS A 15 -3.69 -17.01 -10.45
C HIS A 15 -2.23 -16.62 -10.22
N GLU A 16 -1.36 -16.76 -11.23
CA GLU A 16 0.05 -16.36 -11.10
C GLU A 16 0.24 -14.84 -10.98
N LEU A 17 -0.68 -14.06 -11.57
CA LEU A 17 -0.77 -12.61 -11.41
C LEU A 17 -1.31 -12.22 -10.03
N GLU A 18 -2.35 -12.89 -9.52
CA GLU A 18 -2.88 -12.63 -8.17
C GLU A 18 -1.85 -12.94 -7.07
N ASP A 19 -1.09 -14.02 -7.18
CA ASP A 19 -0.06 -14.40 -6.19
C ASP A 19 1.12 -13.41 -6.16
N LYS A 20 1.53 -12.91 -7.33
CA LYS A 20 2.58 -11.87 -7.44
C LYS A 20 2.13 -10.52 -6.88
N ARG A 21 0.84 -10.18 -6.98
CA ARG A 21 0.24 -8.97 -6.39
C ARG A 21 0.04 -9.10 -4.88
N GLY A 22 -0.38 -10.28 -4.42
CA GLY A 22 -0.67 -10.56 -3.02
C GLY A 22 0.53 -10.36 -2.11
N ARG A 23 1.72 -10.82 -2.53
CA ARG A 23 2.93 -10.76 -1.68
C ARG A 23 3.36 -9.32 -1.34
N PHE A 24 3.21 -8.38 -2.27
CA PHE A 24 3.56 -6.98 -2.03
C PHE A 24 2.55 -6.29 -1.11
N SER A 25 1.25 -6.50 -1.37
CA SER A 25 0.18 -5.99 -0.51
C SER A 25 0.29 -6.56 0.91
N TRP A 26 0.66 -7.83 1.05
CA TRP A 26 0.93 -8.47 2.35
C TRP A 26 2.12 -7.85 3.08
N CYS A 27 3.21 -7.52 2.37
CA CYS A 27 4.33 -6.80 2.98
C CYS A 27 3.90 -5.43 3.51
N LEU A 28 3.17 -4.63 2.73
CA LEU A 28 2.68 -3.33 3.21
C LEU A 28 1.71 -3.46 4.38
N ALA A 29 0.77 -4.41 4.29
CA ALA A 29 -0.15 -4.69 5.38
C ALA A 29 0.60 -5.06 6.67
N SER A 30 1.62 -5.91 6.56
CA SER A 30 2.47 -6.30 7.69
C SER A 30 3.23 -5.11 8.28
N ILE A 31 3.75 -4.19 7.45
CA ILE A 31 4.43 -2.98 7.93
C ILE A 31 3.45 -2.11 8.72
N VAL A 32 2.27 -1.82 8.16
CA VAL A 32 1.24 -1.02 8.84
C VAL A 32 0.83 -1.67 10.16
N LEU A 33 0.61 -2.99 10.15
CA LEU A 33 0.25 -3.77 11.33
C LEU A 33 1.33 -3.64 12.41
N LEU A 34 2.59 -3.88 12.07
CA LEU A 34 3.71 -3.80 13.00
C LEU A 34 3.89 -2.39 13.56
N THR A 35 3.81 -1.36 12.72
CA THR A 35 3.87 0.04 13.16
C THR A 35 2.74 0.34 14.16
N TYR A 36 1.52 -0.07 13.85
CA TYR A 36 0.35 0.20 14.70
C TYR A 36 0.42 -0.54 16.03
N PHE A 37 0.76 -1.84 16.01
CA PHE A 37 0.95 -2.61 17.24
C PHE A 37 2.09 -2.05 18.08
N SER A 38 3.23 -1.70 17.49
CA SER A 38 4.36 -1.12 18.22
C SER A 38 3.95 0.19 18.91
N PHE A 39 3.23 1.06 18.19
CA PHE A 39 2.75 2.32 18.73
C PHE A 39 1.79 2.11 19.91
N ILE A 40 0.80 1.23 19.77
CA ILE A 40 -0.16 0.91 20.84
C ILE A 40 0.54 0.27 22.05
N LEU A 41 1.45 -0.68 21.83
CA LEU A 41 2.17 -1.36 22.90
C LEU A 41 3.00 -0.37 23.72
N ILE A 42 3.70 0.56 23.08
CA ILE A 42 4.48 1.58 23.79
C ILE A 42 3.56 2.48 24.62
N ILE A 43 2.43 2.92 24.08
CA ILE A 43 1.46 3.73 24.82
C ILE A 43 0.86 2.96 26.00
N ALA A 44 0.55 1.67 25.80
CA ALA A 44 -0.10 0.85 26.82
C ALA A 44 0.84 0.48 27.97
N PHE A 45 2.09 0.10 27.67
CA PHE A 45 3.04 -0.40 28.67
C PHE A 45 4.03 0.65 29.16
N ALA A 46 4.35 1.66 28.36
CA ALA A 46 5.36 2.67 28.66
C ALA A 46 4.95 4.09 28.22
N PRO A 47 3.78 4.60 28.65
CA PRO A 47 3.28 5.92 28.24
C PRO A 47 4.24 7.06 28.62
N GLN A 48 5.05 6.86 29.67
CA GLN A 48 6.06 7.79 30.14
C GLN A 48 7.08 8.13 29.05
N VAL A 49 7.43 7.16 28.19
CA VAL A 49 8.38 7.37 27.08
C VAL A 49 7.86 8.48 26.16
N PHE A 50 6.57 8.46 25.82
CA PHE A 50 5.98 9.49 24.97
C PHE A 50 5.64 10.78 25.71
N ALA A 51 5.58 10.75 27.05
CA ALA A 51 5.41 11.92 27.89
C ALA A 51 6.73 12.64 28.20
N THR A 52 7.88 12.02 27.95
CA THR A 52 9.18 12.66 28.20
C THR A 52 9.41 13.84 27.24
N PRO A 53 9.75 15.03 27.77
CA PRO A 53 10.16 16.18 26.95
C PRO A 53 11.41 15.85 26.13
N VAL A 54 11.47 16.34 24.90
CA VAL A 54 12.65 16.17 24.04
C VAL A 54 13.81 17.05 24.50
N PHE A 55 13.51 18.19 25.14
CA PHE A 55 14.49 19.12 25.70
C PHE A 55 14.08 19.55 27.11
N GLU A 56 15.06 19.87 27.97
CA GLU A 56 14.86 20.18 29.40
C GLU A 56 13.88 21.34 29.68
N ASN A 57 13.60 22.20 28.70
CA ASN A 57 12.65 23.33 28.79
C ASN A 57 11.58 23.33 27.68
N SER A 58 11.31 22.19 27.03
CA SER A 58 10.33 22.13 25.93
C SER A 58 9.04 21.44 26.34
N ILE A 59 7.92 21.95 25.84
CA ILE A 59 6.60 21.29 25.92
C ILE A 59 6.44 20.17 24.88
N ILE A 60 7.38 20.02 23.96
CA ILE A 60 7.36 18.97 22.93
C ILE A 60 7.85 17.68 23.56
N THR A 61 6.98 16.68 23.63
CA THR A 61 7.31 15.34 24.11
C THR A 61 7.67 14.42 22.95
N TRP A 62 8.39 13.33 23.23
CA TRP A 62 8.78 12.33 22.24
C TRP A 62 7.59 11.71 21.49
N GLY A 63 6.39 11.74 22.07
CA GLY A 63 5.18 11.31 21.38
C GLY A 63 4.87 12.10 20.10
N ILE A 64 5.18 13.41 20.07
CA ILE A 64 4.89 14.26 18.91
C ILE A 64 5.77 13.90 17.70
N PRO A 65 7.12 13.86 17.81
CA PRO A 65 7.97 13.43 16.71
C PRO A 65 7.66 12.01 16.21
N VAL A 66 7.39 11.07 17.13
CA VAL A 66 7.06 9.68 16.78
C VAL A 66 5.72 9.62 16.04
N GLY A 67 4.70 10.32 16.52
CA GLY A 67 3.41 10.42 15.83
C GLY A 67 3.53 11.02 14.43
N LEU A 68 4.31 12.10 14.30
CA LEU A 68 4.58 12.73 13.00
C LEU A 68 5.30 11.76 12.05
N PHE A 69 6.28 11.02 12.55
CA PHE A 69 6.96 9.98 11.77
C PHE A 69 6.00 8.91 11.26
N VAL A 70 5.08 8.42 12.10
CA VAL A 70 4.06 7.43 11.68
C VAL A 70 3.14 8.00 10.60
N ILE A 71 2.73 9.27 10.70
CA ILE A 71 1.91 9.94 9.68
C ILE A 71 2.67 9.99 8.35
N LEU A 72 3.92 10.47 8.36
CA LEU A 72 4.75 10.54 7.16
C LEU A 72 4.98 9.15 6.54
N LEU A 73 5.26 8.15 7.37
CA LEU A 73 5.40 6.75 6.94
C LEU A 73 4.13 6.25 6.25
N SER A 74 2.95 6.57 6.80
CA SER A 74 1.65 6.20 6.22
C SER A 74 1.44 6.80 4.83
N PHE A 75 1.74 8.09 4.66
CA PHE A 75 1.68 8.75 3.35
C PHE A 75 2.64 8.11 2.34
N VAL A 76 3.87 7.83 2.76
CA VAL A 76 4.88 7.18 1.90
C VAL A 76 4.41 5.79 1.48
N LEU A 77 3.95 4.96 2.43
CA LEU A 77 3.46 3.61 2.14
C LEU A 77 2.25 3.65 1.19
N THR A 78 1.31 4.56 1.43
CA THR A 78 0.14 4.75 0.55
C THR A 78 0.57 5.18 -0.85
N GLY A 79 1.52 6.12 -0.97
CA GLY A 79 2.06 6.55 -2.26
C GLY A 79 2.76 5.42 -3.01
N ILE A 80 3.58 4.63 -2.33
CA ILE A 80 4.25 3.46 -2.90
C ILE A 80 3.21 2.43 -3.37
N TYR A 81 2.19 2.16 -2.56
CA TYR A 81 1.10 1.26 -2.91
C TYR A 81 0.37 1.72 -4.18
N VAL A 82 -0.10 2.97 -4.18
CA VAL A 82 -0.85 3.57 -5.29
C VAL A 82 -0.01 3.59 -6.56
N TYR A 83 1.27 3.99 -6.48
CA TYR A 83 2.16 3.99 -7.63
C TYR A 83 2.30 2.59 -8.24
N ARG A 84 2.49 1.56 -7.39
CA ARG A 84 2.66 0.20 -7.88
C ARG A 84 1.35 -0.39 -8.43
N ALA A 85 0.22 -0.12 -7.78
CA ALA A 85 -1.10 -0.53 -8.27
C ALA A 85 -1.45 0.15 -9.60
N ASN A 86 -1.14 1.44 -9.74
CA ASN A 86 -1.38 2.18 -10.98
C ASN A 86 -0.47 1.72 -12.11
N ARG A 87 0.77 1.30 -11.84
CA ARG A 87 1.69 0.79 -12.87
C ARG A 87 1.14 -0.43 -13.61
N GLU A 88 0.30 -1.20 -12.92
CA GLU A 88 -0.37 -2.37 -13.48
C GLU A 88 -1.60 -1.99 -14.32
N PHE A 89 -2.37 -1.00 -13.85
CA PHE A 89 -3.48 -0.41 -14.60
C PHE A 89 -3.00 0.29 -15.88
N ASP A 90 -1.89 1.03 -15.82
CA ASP A 90 -1.30 1.69 -17.00
C ASP A 90 -0.83 0.70 -18.05
N ARG A 91 -0.34 -0.48 -17.64
CA ARG A 91 0.05 -1.54 -18.57
C ARG A 91 -1.16 -2.07 -19.35
N LEU A 92 -2.24 -2.40 -18.63
CA LEU A 92 -3.50 -2.86 -19.24
C LEU A 92 -4.13 -1.77 -20.14
N THR A 93 -4.06 -0.51 -19.71
CA THR A 93 -4.64 0.61 -20.47
C THR A 93 -3.87 0.87 -21.77
N LYS A 94 -2.55 0.76 -21.77
CA LYS A 94 -1.73 0.92 -22.99
C LYS A 94 -2.08 -0.12 -24.05
N ASP A 95 -2.18 -1.39 -23.67
CA ASP A 95 -2.48 -2.47 -24.61
C ASP A 95 -3.86 -2.31 -25.26
N ILE A 96 -4.87 -1.84 -24.49
CA ILE A 96 -6.23 -1.59 -25.00
C ILE A 96 -6.24 -0.41 -25.98
N ILE A 97 -5.53 0.68 -25.65
CA ILE A 97 -5.45 1.86 -26.54
C ILE A 97 -4.72 1.50 -27.84
N GLU A 98 -3.64 0.72 -27.76
CA GLU A 98 -2.86 0.32 -28.94
C GLU A 98 -3.66 -0.60 -29.87
N HIS A 99 -4.43 -1.55 -29.31
CA HIS A 99 -5.36 -2.38 -30.07
C HIS A 99 -6.50 -1.57 -30.72
N ALA A 100 -7.11 -0.65 -29.99
CA ALA A 100 -8.18 0.21 -30.51
C ALA A 100 -7.69 1.10 -31.66
N LYS A 101 -6.45 1.60 -31.57
CA LYS A 101 -5.82 2.41 -32.63
C LYS A 101 -5.52 1.60 -33.89
N LYS A 102 -5.14 0.32 -33.73
CA LYS A 102 -4.85 -0.59 -34.84
C LYS A 102 -6.11 -0.96 -35.63
N ILE A 103 -7.23 -1.23 -34.93
CA ILE A 103 -8.53 -1.55 -35.55
C ILE A 103 -9.11 -0.33 -36.30
N HIS A 104 -8.83 0.89 -35.83
CA HIS A 104 -9.29 2.11 -36.50
C HIS A 104 -8.47 2.47 -37.75
N ASN A 105 -7.18 2.10 -37.80
CA ASN A 105 -6.31 2.33 -38.97
C ASN A 105 -6.47 1.28 -40.09
N GLU A 106 -7.14 0.16 -39.83
CA GLU A 106 -7.44 -0.87 -40.83
C GLU A 106 -8.84 -0.71 -41.50
N LYS A 107 -9.59 0.34 -41.14
CA LYS A 107 -10.86 0.74 -41.81
C LYS A 107 -10.68 2.04 -42.57
#